data_AF-A0A2U3LMD5-F1
#
_entry.id   AF-A0A2U3LMD5-F1
#
_cell.length_a   1.000
_cell.length_b   1.000
_cell.length_c   1.000
_cell.angle_alpha   90.00
_cell.angle_beta   90.00
_cell.angle_gamma   90.00
#
_symmetry.space_group_name_H-M   'P 1'
#
loop_
_entity.id
_entity.type
_entity.pdbx_description
1 polymer ?
#
loop_
_entity_poly.entity_id
_entity_poly.type
_entity_poly.pdbx_seq_one_letter_code
_entity_poly.pdbx_strand_id
1 'polypeptide(L)'
;MLKEGDQAPDIQVHTDTGEAFRLSDLKGKRVVLYFYPKADTPGCTIEACEFRDGIGAFAKKGAAVVGISPDKPTAQAKFKTKYDLPFTLLADEDKSAAQAYGVWKEKNMYGKKVMGIERTTFVIGPDGKIEKIYGQVKAKGHAAEVLASL
;
A
#
# COMPACT_ATOMS: atom_id res chain seq x y z
N MET A 1 13.36 -11.25 5.42
CA MET A 1 13.14 -10.16 4.45
C MET A 1 12.44 -10.79 3.25
N LEU A 2 11.33 -10.21 2.80
CA LEU A 2 10.58 -10.73 1.65
C LEU A 2 11.36 -10.49 0.34
N LYS A 3 11.21 -11.40 -0.61
CA LYS A 3 11.73 -11.29 -1.97
C LYS A 3 10.66 -11.69 -2.99
N GLU A 4 10.91 -11.35 -4.25
CA GLU A 4 10.08 -11.83 -5.37
C GLU A 4 10.04 -13.36 -5.39
N GLY A 5 8.86 -13.91 -5.65
CA GLY A 5 8.55 -15.33 -5.60
C GLY A 5 8.09 -15.85 -4.24
N ASP A 6 8.31 -15.11 -3.15
CA ASP A 6 7.79 -15.48 -1.83
C ASP A 6 6.26 -15.37 -1.80
N GLN A 7 5.62 -16.18 -0.96
CA GLN A 7 4.21 -16.01 -0.63
C GLN A 7 4.03 -14.68 0.11
N ALA A 8 3.13 -13.83 -0.37
CA ALA A 8 2.79 -12.59 0.32
C ALA A 8 2.20 -12.93 1.71
N PRO A 9 2.69 -12.34 2.81
CA PRO A 9 2.07 -12.52 4.12
C PRO A 9 0.60 -12.14 4.06
N ASP A 10 -0.26 -13.03 4.53
CA ASP A 10 -1.67 -12.68 4.69
C ASP A 10 -1.81 -11.66 5.82
N ILE A 11 -2.63 -10.65 5.59
CA ILE A 11 -2.85 -9.56 6.54
C ILE A 11 -4.34 -9.46 6.80
N GLN A 12 -4.68 -9.23 8.07
CA GLN A 12 -6.05 -8.97 8.50
C GLN A 12 -6.08 -7.64 9.23
N VAL A 13 -6.66 -6.63 8.59
CA VAL A 13 -6.69 -5.25 9.07
C VAL A 13 -8.07 -4.65 8.79
N HIS A 14 -8.34 -3.45 9.29
CA HIS A 14 -9.56 -2.73 8.96
C HIS A 14 -9.37 -1.87 7.71
N THR A 15 -10.45 -1.61 6.98
CA THR A 15 -10.48 -0.69 5.84
C THR A 15 -10.78 0.75 6.26
N ASP A 16 -10.85 1.66 5.28
CA ASP A 16 -11.38 3.02 5.42
C ASP A 16 -12.85 3.07 5.88
N THR A 17 -13.63 2.01 5.68
CA THR A 17 -15.00 1.89 6.19
C THR A 17 -15.07 1.29 7.59
N GLY A 18 -13.94 0.82 8.14
CA GLY A 18 -13.88 0.10 9.41
C GLY A 18 -14.27 -1.38 9.30
N GLU A 19 -14.49 -1.88 8.09
CA GLU A 19 -14.78 -3.29 7.84
C GLU A 19 -13.49 -4.12 7.89
N ALA A 20 -13.61 -5.40 8.23
CA ALA A 20 -12.47 -6.31 8.17
C ALA A 20 -12.07 -6.60 6.71
N PHE A 21 -10.78 -6.58 6.45
CA PHE A 21 -10.17 -6.94 5.18
C PHE A 21 -9.17 -8.06 5.39
N ARG A 22 -9.20 -9.09 4.54
CA ARG A 22 -8.08 -10.02 4.39
C ARG A 22 -7.51 -9.96 2.98
N LEU A 23 -6.19 -9.98 2.87
CA LEU A 23 -5.53 -10.00 1.58
C LEU A 23 -5.87 -11.29 0.80
N SER A 24 -6.00 -12.42 1.50
CA SER A 24 -6.42 -13.69 0.92
C SER A 24 -7.81 -13.66 0.27
N ASP A 25 -8.68 -12.71 0.62
CA ASP A 25 -9.99 -12.52 -0.03
C ASP A 25 -9.84 -12.01 -1.48
N LEU A 26 -8.68 -11.46 -1.86
CA LEU A 26 -8.37 -11.01 -3.22
C LEU A 26 -7.68 -12.08 -4.09
N LYS A 27 -7.60 -13.33 -3.61
CA LYS A 27 -6.98 -14.43 -4.36
C LYS A 27 -7.60 -14.60 -5.74
N GLY A 28 -6.78 -14.87 -6.75
CA GLY A 28 -7.19 -14.92 -8.15
C GLY A 28 -7.14 -13.55 -8.86
N LYS A 29 -6.90 -12.46 -8.13
CA LYS A 29 -6.68 -11.13 -8.69
C LYS A 29 -5.26 -10.65 -8.38
N ARG A 30 -4.65 -9.90 -9.30
CA ARG A 30 -3.39 -9.23 -9.02
C ARG A 30 -3.64 -8.06 -8.05
N VAL A 31 -2.77 -7.86 -7.08
CA VAL A 31 -2.91 -6.79 -6.08
C VAL A 31 -1.65 -5.93 -6.06
N VAL A 32 -1.82 -4.63 -6.22
CA VAL A 32 -0.81 -3.62 -5.95
C VAL A 32 -1.02 -3.13 -4.53
N LEU A 33 -0.27 -3.68 -3.58
CA LEU A 33 -0.31 -3.32 -2.18
C LEU A 33 0.79 -2.30 -1.88
N TYR A 34 0.42 -1.02 -1.71
CA TYR A 34 1.39 0.04 -1.47
C TYR A 34 1.31 0.58 -0.03
N PHE A 35 2.44 0.48 0.68
CA PHE A 35 2.61 1.01 2.03
C PHE A 35 3.09 2.45 1.99
N TYR A 36 2.38 3.34 2.68
CA TYR A 36 2.74 4.76 2.78
C TYR A 36 2.85 5.23 4.24
N PRO A 37 3.73 6.21 4.54
CA PRO A 37 3.99 6.64 5.92
C PRO A 37 2.80 7.19 6.70
N LYS A 38 1.99 8.05 6.05
CA LYS A 38 0.91 8.80 6.71
C LYS A 38 -0.04 9.41 5.71
N ALA A 39 -1.35 9.23 5.92
CA ALA A 39 -2.41 9.82 5.14
C ALA A 39 -2.34 11.36 5.13
N ASP A 40 -2.79 11.97 4.03
CA ASP A 40 -2.87 13.43 3.85
C ASP A 40 -1.56 14.21 4.09
N THR A 41 -0.41 13.57 3.80
CA THR A 41 0.89 14.23 3.73
C THR A 41 1.31 14.42 2.27
N PRO A 42 2.14 15.43 1.91
CA PRO A 42 2.39 15.78 0.52
C PRO A 42 2.85 14.62 -0.37
N GLY A 43 3.83 13.84 0.08
CA GLY A 43 4.33 12.69 -0.69
C GLY A 43 3.31 11.56 -0.83
N CYS A 44 2.55 11.24 0.23
CA CYS A 44 1.53 10.19 0.16
C CYS A 44 0.33 10.62 -0.68
N THR A 45 0.01 11.92 -0.69
CA THR A 45 -1.04 12.50 -1.52
C THR A 45 -0.68 12.39 -3.00
N ILE A 46 0.56 12.73 -3.37
CA ILE A 46 1.06 12.57 -4.74
C ILE A 46 0.92 11.12 -5.20
N GLU A 47 1.45 10.16 -4.43
CA GLU A 47 1.38 8.75 -4.79
C GLU A 47 -0.06 8.24 -4.93
N ALA A 48 -0.94 8.55 -3.97
CA ALA A 48 -2.33 8.11 -4.01
C ALA A 48 -3.11 8.72 -5.20
N CYS A 49 -2.87 9.99 -5.53
CA CYS A 49 -3.48 10.64 -6.68
C CYS A 49 -2.98 10.05 -8.00
N GLU A 50 -1.68 9.74 -8.12
CA GLU A 50 -1.16 9.09 -9.33
C GLU A 50 -1.76 7.68 -9.53
N PHE A 51 -1.95 6.91 -8.45
CA PHE A 51 -2.68 5.63 -8.52
C PHE A 51 -4.15 5.82 -8.91
N ARG A 52 -4.83 6.84 -8.37
CA ARG A 52 -6.21 7.19 -8.77
C ARG A 52 -6.28 7.50 -10.26
N ASP A 53 -5.40 8.38 -10.74
CA ASP A 53 -5.41 8.84 -12.13
C ASP A 53 -5.10 7.68 -13.10
N GLY A 54 -4.31 6.69 -12.66
CA GLY A 54 -4.01 5.46 -13.41
C GLY A 54 -5.01 4.30 -13.22
N ILE A 55 -6.02 4.40 -12.35
CA ILE A 55 -6.78 3.24 -11.85
C ILE A 55 -7.43 2.42 -12.98
N GLY A 56 -7.91 3.07 -14.04
CA GLY A 56 -8.51 2.40 -15.18
C GLY A 56 -7.52 1.52 -15.95
N ALA A 57 -6.25 1.91 -16.01
CA ALA A 57 -5.20 1.11 -16.65
C ALA A 57 -4.79 -0.09 -15.78
N PHE A 58 -4.73 0.08 -14.46
CA PHE A 58 -4.55 -1.03 -13.52
C PHE A 58 -5.68 -2.07 -13.64
N ALA A 59 -6.93 -1.59 -13.68
CA ALA A 59 -8.10 -2.46 -13.84
C ALA A 59 -8.07 -3.23 -15.17
N LYS A 60 -7.67 -2.60 -16.29
CA LYS A 60 -7.50 -3.27 -17.59
C LYS A 60 -6.46 -4.38 -17.57
N LYS A 61 -5.46 -4.29 -16.69
CA LYS A 61 -4.45 -5.34 -16.45
C LYS A 61 -4.86 -6.35 -15.37
N GLY A 62 -6.11 -6.30 -14.89
CA GLY A 62 -6.63 -7.20 -13.87
C GLY A 62 -6.08 -6.95 -12.46
N ALA A 63 -5.49 -5.78 -12.22
CA ALA A 63 -4.91 -5.42 -10.93
C ALA A 63 -5.87 -4.57 -10.06
N ALA A 64 -5.99 -4.93 -8.79
CA ALA A 64 -6.58 -4.09 -7.76
C ALA A 64 -5.48 -3.27 -7.07
N VAL A 65 -5.70 -1.97 -6.87
CA VAL A 65 -4.80 -1.13 -6.06
C VAL A 65 -5.34 -1.07 -4.64
N VAL A 66 -4.48 -1.24 -3.65
CA VAL A 66 -4.82 -1.18 -2.22
C VAL A 66 -3.72 -0.42 -1.48
N GLY A 67 -4.09 0.65 -0.79
CA GLY A 67 -3.17 1.44 0.03
C GLY A 67 -3.20 1.02 1.49
N ILE A 68 -2.09 1.13 2.21
CA ILE A 68 -2.02 0.79 3.64
C ILE A 68 -1.09 1.73 4.41
N SER A 69 -1.53 2.19 5.58
CA SER A 69 -0.71 2.96 6.54
C SER A 69 -1.17 2.72 7.99
N PRO A 70 -0.43 3.18 9.01
CA PRO A 70 -0.81 3.01 10.41
C PRO A 70 -1.90 3.99 10.87
N ASP A 71 -2.50 4.73 9.95
CA ASP A 71 -3.56 5.68 10.24
C ASP A 71 -4.86 4.93 10.57
N LYS A 72 -5.68 5.52 11.43
CA LYS A 72 -6.99 4.96 11.82
C LYS A 72 -7.96 4.90 10.63
N PRO A 73 -8.99 4.02 10.65
CA PRO A 73 -10.03 3.98 9.62
C PRO A 73 -10.61 5.35 9.29
N THR A 74 -10.91 6.17 10.31
CA THR A 74 -11.46 7.52 10.14
C THR A 74 -10.52 8.50 9.43
N ALA A 75 -9.20 8.36 9.58
CA ALA A 75 -8.23 9.16 8.86
C ALA A 75 -8.10 8.70 7.40
N GLN A 76 -8.13 7.39 7.17
CA GLN A 76 -8.18 6.82 5.81
C GLN A 76 -9.45 7.27 5.06
N ALA A 77 -10.62 7.20 5.70
CA ALA A 77 -11.89 7.66 5.12
C ALA A 77 -11.84 9.14 4.70
N LYS A 78 -11.29 9.99 5.57
CA LYS A 78 -11.11 11.43 5.27
C LYS A 78 -10.17 11.63 4.09
N PHE A 79 -9.05 10.91 4.06
CA PHE A 79 -8.07 11.00 2.98
C PHE A 79 -8.66 10.54 1.65
N LYS A 80 -9.33 9.39 1.64
CA LYS A 80 -10.05 8.86 0.48
C LYS A 80 -11.08 9.84 -0.06
N THR A 81 -11.92 10.39 0.82
CA THR A 81 -12.97 11.34 0.44
C THR A 81 -12.38 12.65 -0.09
N LYS A 82 -11.32 13.18 0.55
CA LYS A 82 -10.71 14.46 0.17
C LYS A 82 -10.08 14.45 -1.23
N TYR A 83 -9.59 13.29 -1.68
CA TYR A 83 -8.88 13.16 -2.95
C TYR A 83 -9.58 12.21 -3.94
N ASP A 84 -10.85 11.86 -3.69
CA ASP A 84 -11.66 10.98 -4.54
C ASP A 84 -10.95 9.67 -4.92
N LEU A 85 -10.34 9.00 -3.93
CA LEU A 85 -9.53 7.79 -4.18
C LEU A 85 -10.46 6.58 -4.44
N PRO A 86 -10.44 5.97 -5.64
CA PRO A 86 -11.41 4.97 -6.08
C PRO A 86 -11.03 3.54 -5.67
N PHE A 87 -10.25 3.41 -4.60
CA PHE A 87 -9.72 2.14 -4.11
C PHE A 87 -9.75 2.07 -2.58
N THR A 88 -9.52 0.87 -2.04
CA THR A 88 -9.53 0.62 -0.60
C THR A 88 -8.24 1.13 0.05
N LEU A 89 -8.38 1.79 1.20
CA LEU A 89 -7.27 2.13 2.07
C LEU A 89 -7.39 1.32 3.36
N LEU A 90 -6.29 0.72 3.79
CA LEU A 90 -6.22 -0.14 4.96
C LEU A 90 -5.62 0.62 6.14
N ALA A 91 -6.20 0.39 7.31
CA ALA A 91 -5.78 0.95 8.60
C ALA A 91 -5.02 -0.10 9.41
N ASP A 92 -3.69 -0.04 9.36
CA ASP A 92 -2.75 -0.92 10.07
C ASP A 92 -2.38 -0.34 11.44
N GLU A 93 -3.38 -0.06 12.28
CA GLU A 93 -3.19 0.68 13.54
C GLU A 93 -2.17 0.03 14.48
N ASP A 94 -2.15 -1.31 14.54
CA ASP A 94 -1.22 -2.08 15.36
C ASP A 94 0.16 -2.29 14.70
N LYS A 95 0.29 -1.93 13.41
CA LYS A 95 1.49 -2.08 12.56
C LYS A 95 1.84 -3.53 12.23
N SER A 96 0.93 -4.48 12.47
CA SER A 96 1.16 -5.90 12.23
C SER A 96 1.42 -6.20 10.76
N ALA A 97 0.70 -5.55 9.83
CA ALA A 97 0.93 -5.71 8.40
C ALA A 97 2.29 -5.11 8.00
N ALA A 98 2.60 -3.90 8.47
CA ALA A 98 3.89 -3.26 8.21
C ALA A 98 5.08 -4.07 8.76
N GLN A 99 4.91 -4.75 9.89
CA GLN A 99 5.90 -5.67 10.46
C GLN A 99 6.03 -6.96 9.62
N ALA A 100 4.91 -7.58 9.24
CA ALA A 100 4.89 -8.79 8.42
C ALA A 100 5.55 -8.59 7.05
N TYR A 101 5.33 -7.42 6.43
CA TYR A 101 5.99 -7.03 5.19
C TYR A 101 7.40 -6.45 5.38
N GLY A 102 7.84 -6.28 6.64
CA GLY A 102 9.17 -5.80 6.97
C GLY A 102 9.43 -4.34 6.60
N VAL A 103 8.38 -3.53 6.41
CA VAL A 103 8.45 -2.11 6.03
C VAL A 103 8.42 -1.17 7.24
N TRP A 104 8.16 -1.68 8.44
CA TRP A 104 8.32 -0.93 9.69
C TRP A 104 9.81 -0.80 10.04
N LYS A 105 10.42 0.35 9.70
CA LYS A 105 11.86 0.59 9.80
C LYS A 105 12.19 1.73 10.76
N GLU A 106 13.39 1.66 11.34
CA GLU A 106 13.97 2.77 12.07
C GLU A 106 14.43 3.85 11.09
N LYS A 107 14.07 5.10 11.37
CA LYS A 107 14.53 6.29 10.65
C LYS A 107 15.22 7.21 11.64
N ASN A 108 16.37 7.76 11.24
CA ASN A 108 17.04 8.79 12.02
C ASN A 108 16.48 10.16 11.59
N MET A 109 15.68 10.78 12.45
CA MET A 109 15.18 12.14 12.26
C MET A 109 15.82 13.06 13.29
N TYR A 110 16.68 13.96 12.81
CA TYR A 110 17.34 14.97 13.65
C TYR A 110 18.08 14.36 14.86
N GLY A 111 18.80 13.24 14.64
CA GLY A 111 19.53 12.54 15.69
C GLY A 111 18.65 11.65 16.60
N LYS A 112 17.34 11.60 16.37
CA LYS A 112 16.41 10.72 17.09
C LYS A 112 16.00 9.54 16.21
N LYS A 113 16.12 8.33 16.76
CA LYS A 113 15.61 7.10 16.15
C LYS A 113 14.09 7.07 16.31
N VAL A 114 13.38 7.09 15.19
CA VAL A 114 11.91 7.02 15.13
C VAL A 114 11.53 5.88 14.21
N MET A 115 10.60 5.02 14.64
CA MET A 115 10.08 3.97 13.78
C MET A 115 8.99 4.52 12.85
N GLY A 116 8.96 4.06 11.61
CA GLY A 116 7.94 4.45 10.63
C GLY A 116 7.92 3.52 9.42
N ILE A 117 6.85 3.59 8.64
CA ILE A 117 6.79 2.89 7.35
C ILE A 117 7.85 3.46 6.39
N GLU A 118 8.70 2.60 5.85
CA GLU A 118 9.43 2.84 4.60
C GLU A 118 8.46 2.66 3.44
N ARG A 119 8.33 3.68 2.57
CA ARG A 119 7.38 3.64 1.45
C ARG A 119 7.80 2.52 0.50
N THR A 120 6.94 1.53 0.36
CA THR A 120 7.24 0.29 -0.35
C THR A 120 5.99 -0.23 -1.02
N THR A 121 6.10 -0.70 -2.25
CA THR A 121 4.98 -1.32 -2.99
C THR A 121 5.30 -2.77 -3.32
N PHE A 122 4.32 -3.64 -3.13
CA PHE A 122 4.36 -5.04 -3.51
C PHE A 122 3.34 -5.28 -4.62
N VAL A 123 3.78 -5.87 -5.72
CA VAL A 123 2.88 -6.44 -6.72
C VAL A 123 2.72 -7.91 -6.39
N ILE A 124 1.51 -8.33 -6.10
CA ILE A 124 1.15 -9.68 -5.66
C ILE A 124 0.32 -10.31 -6.77
N GLY A 125 0.80 -11.42 -7.31
CA GLY A 125 0.14 -12.17 -8.36
C GLY A 125 -1.16 -12.83 -7.90
N PRO A 126 -1.98 -13.33 -8.84
CA PRO A 126 -3.24 -14.01 -8.53
C PRO A 126 -3.08 -15.30 -7.72
N ASP A 127 -1.89 -15.90 -7.73
CA ASP A 127 -1.51 -17.05 -6.90
C ASP A 127 -1.10 -16.65 -5.46
N GLY A 128 -1.04 -15.35 -5.18
CA GLY A 128 -0.63 -14.78 -3.90
C GLY A 128 0.87 -14.64 -3.72
N LYS A 129 1.69 -14.92 -4.75
CA LYS A 129 3.13 -14.70 -4.69
C LYS A 129 3.48 -13.26 -5.02
N ILE A 130 4.55 -12.76 -4.42
CA ILE A 130 5.09 -11.43 -4.73
C ILE A 130 5.77 -11.50 -6.10
N GLU A 131 5.22 -10.82 -7.09
CA GLU A 131 5.80 -10.69 -8.43
C GLU A 131 6.88 -9.60 -8.48
N LYS A 132 6.66 -8.48 -7.77
CA LYS A 132 7.63 -7.37 -7.68
C LYS A 132 7.64 -6.67 -6.32
N ILE A 133 8.81 -6.14 -5.95
CA ILE A 133 8.98 -5.29 -4.76
C ILE A 133 9.67 -3.98 -5.15
N TYR A 134 9.02 -2.86 -4.82
CA TYR A 134 9.57 -1.52 -4.94
C TYR A 134 9.85 -0.96 -3.56
N GLY A 135 11.11 -0.98 -3.11
CA GLY A 135 11.54 -0.40 -1.84
C GLY A 135 11.97 1.06 -1.98
N GLN A 136 11.93 1.81 -0.89
CA GLN A 136 12.42 3.21 -0.83
C GLN A 136 11.84 4.12 -1.92
N VAL A 137 10.55 3.96 -2.16
CA VAL A 137 9.84 4.61 -3.27
C VAL A 137 9.87 6.14 -3.15
N LYS A 138 10.16 6.79 -4.27
CA LYS A 138 9.85 8.21 -4.47
C LYS A 138 8.43 8.31 -5.03
N ALA A 139 7.56 9.03 -4.32
CA ALA A 139 6.14 9.08 -4.64
C ALA A 139 5.81 9.48 -6.09
N LYS A 140 6.50 10.50 -6.63
CA LYS A 140 6.22 11.04 -7.96
C LYS A 140 6.71 10.09 -9.06
N GLY A 141 5.82 9.73 -9.98
CA GLY A 141 6.07 8.83 -11.11
C GLY A 141 5.96 7.35 -10.76
N HIS A 142 5.79 7.01 -9.49
CA HIS A 142 5.83 5.63 -9.02
C HIS A 142 4.65 4.80 -9.54
N ALA A 143 3.43 5.36 -9.57
CA ALA A 143 2.28 4.61 -10.06
C ALA A 143 2.45 4.20 -11.53
N ALA A 144 3.08 5.05 -12.35
CA ALA A 144 3.39 4.73 -13.74
C ALA A 144 4.46 3.63 -13.86
N GLU A 145 5.49 3.66 -13.01
CA GLU A 145 6.52 2.62 -12.93
C GLU A 145 5.91 1.26 -12.55
N VAL A 146 5.04 1.22 -11.54
CA VAL A 146 4.33 0.00 -11.16
C VAL A 146 3.46 -0.48 -12.31
N LEU A 147 2.65 0.40 -12.92
CA LEU A 147 1.75 0.04 -14.02
C LEU A 147 2.50 -0.55 -15.22
N ALA A 148 3.68 -0.02 -15.56
CA ALA A 148 4.50 -0.51 -16.66
C ALA A 148 5.01 -1.95 -16.43
N SER A 149 5.04 -2.39 -15.17
CA SER A 149 5.54 -3.70 -14.77
C SER A 149 4.50 -4.82 -14.68
N LEU A 150 3.21 -4.45 -14.68
CA LEU A 150 2.06 -5.37 -14.59
C LEU A 150 1.72 -6.06 -15.91
#